data_AF-A0A6C0HHL8-F1
#
_entry.id   AF-A0A6C0HHL8-F1
#
_cell.length_a   1.000
_cell.length_b   1.000
_cell.length_c   1.000
_cell.angle_alpha   90.00
_cell.angle_beta   90.00
_cell.angle_gamma   90.00
#
_symmetry.space_group_name_H-M   'P 1'
#
loop_
_entity.id
_entity.type
_entity.pdbx_description
1 polymer ?
#
loop_
_entity_poly.entity_id
_entity_poly.type
_entity_poly.pdbx_seq_one_letter_code
_entity_poly.pdbx_strand_id
1 'polypeptide(L)'
;MEQVIILAIAITLIFFVLKIVEMKYLEKEVKPFKLIFRDTIIVFISSMSASFIYFHFNKNINDFFNIITATPTLSTSANTPVFTDEPGF
;
A
#
# COMPACT_ATOMS: atom_id res chain seq x y z
N MET A 1 -1.15 8.51 -5.52
CA MET A 1 0.21 8.03 -5.88
C MET A 1 1.29 8.67 -5.01
N GLU A 2 1.20 9.97 -4.67
CA GLU A 2 2.18 10.63 -3.80
C GLU A 2 2.33 9.96 -2.42
N GLN A 3 1.22 9.59 -1.78
CA GLN A 3 1.21 8.87 -0.50
C GLN A 3 1.90 7.49 -0.56
N VAL A 4 1.82 6.80 -1.71
CA VAL A 4 2.49 5.51 -1.94
C VAL A 4 4.01 5.69 -1.95
N ILE A 5 4.47 6.73 -2.63
CA ILE A 5 5.89 7.03 -2.76
C ILE A 5 6.47 7.42 -1.38
N ILE A 6 5.74 8.24 -0.62
CA ILE A 6 6.14 8.61 0.75
C ILE A 6 6.23 7.38 1.66
N LEU A 7 5.27 6.46 1.59
CA LEU A 7 5.29 5.22 2.38
C LEU A 7 6.48 4.33 2.00
N ALA A 8 6.72 4.13 0.70
CA ALA A 8 7.85 3.33 0.21
C ALA A 8 9.20 3.91 0.64
N ILE A 9 9.34 5.24 0.61
CA ILE A 9 10.55 5.94 1.11
C ILE A 9 10.69 5.75 2.62
N ALA A 10 9.61 5.87 3.40
CA ALA A 10 9.65 5.67 4.85
C ALA A 10 10.08 4.23 5.20
N ILE A 11 9.54 3.22 4.53
CA ILE A 11 9.87 1.81 4.75
C ILE A 11 11.34 1.52 4.43
N THR A 12 11.85 2.05 3.32
CA THR A 12 13.25 1.85 2.96
C THR A 12 14.22 2.55 3.90
N LEU A 13 13.87 3.74 4.39
CA LEU A 13 14.68 4.46 5.36
C LEU A 13 14.76 3.70 6.68
N ILE A 14 13.64 3.17 7.17
CA ILE A 14 13.60 2.32 8.37
C ILE A 14 14.44 1.05 8.17
N PHE A 15 14.31 0.37 7.03
CA PHE A 15 15.12 -0.81 6.71
C PHE A 15 16.62 -0.49 6.70
N PHE A 16 17.01 0.62 6.09
CA PHE A 16 18.41 1.05 6.03
C PHE A 16 18.98 1.31 7.44
N VAL A 17 18.22 2.00 8.29
CA VAL A 17 18.60 2.25 9.70
C VAL A 17 18.75 0.93 10.45
N LEU A 18 17.78 0.02 10.34
CA LEU A 18 17.85 -1.30 10.97
C LEU A 18 19.07 -2.10 10.49
N LYS A 19 19.40 -2.03 9.20
CA LYS A 19 20.57 -2.73 8.63
C LYS A 19 21.89 -2.18 9.16
N ILE A 20 21.99 -0.86 9.35
CA ILE A 20 23.16 -0.24 10.00
C ILE A 20 23.27 -0.69 11.46
N VAL A 21 22.15 -0.74 12.19
CA VAL A 21 22.11 -1.21 13.58
C VAL A 21 22.53 -2.68 13.66
N GLU A 22 22.04 -3.53 12.76
CA GLU A 22 22.41 -4.95 12.68
C GLU A 22 23.92 -5.13 12.47
N MET A 23 24.52 -4.38 11.54
CA MET A 23 25.97 -4.46 11.29
C MET A 23 26.80 -3.91 12.46
N LYS A 24 26.29 -2.90 13.18
CA LYS A 24 27.00 -2.29 14.31
C LYS A 24 26.97 -3.16 15.57
N TYR A 25 25.88 -3.88 15.82
CA TYR A 25 25.66 -4.58 17.09
C TYR A 25 25.67 -6.11 17.02
N LEU A 26 25.22 -6.72 15.92
CA LEU A 26 25.07 -8.18 15.81
C LEU A 26 26.26 -8.84 15.11
N GLU A 27 26.64 -8.36 13.93
CA GLU A 27 27.62 -9.11 13.12
C GLU A 27 29.07 -8.75 13.43
N LYS A 28 29.37 -7.55 13.99
CA LYS A 28 30.73 -7.03 14.28
C LYS A 28 31.76 -7.12 13.15
N GLU A 29 31.39 -7.68 12.00
CA GLU A 29 32.12 -7.72 10.75
C GLU A 29 31.44 -6.81 9.74
N VAL A 30 32.24 -5.98 9.07
CA VAL A 30 31.76 -5.12 8.00
C VAL A 30 31.47 -5.98 6.78
N LYS A 31 30.21 -6.41 6.64
CA LYS A 31 29.71 -6.94 5.37
C LYS A 31 30.01 -5.96 4.23
N PRO A 32 30.38 -6.44 3.04
CA PRO A 32 30.69 -5.56 1.92
C PRO A 32 29.48 -4.70 1.57
N PHE A 33 29.70 -3.38 1.47
CA PHE A 33 28.67 -2.37 1.20
C PHE A 33 27.79 -2.69 -0.02
N LYS A 34 28.34 -3.42 -0.99
CA LYS A 34 27.64 -3.88 -2.19
C LYS A 34 26.44 -4.79 -1.89
N LEU A 35 26.52 -5.62 -0.84
CA LEU A 35 25.41 -6.50 -0.47
C LEU A 35 24.26 -5.71 0.17
N ILE A 36 24.57 -4.77 1.06
CA ILE A 36 23.59 -3.90 1.72
C ILE A 36 22.80 -3.09 0.68
N PHE A 37 23.51 -2.54 -0.31
CA PHE A 37 22.89 -1.73 -1.35
C PHE A 37 21.92 -2.56 -2.20
N ARG A 38 22.30 -3.79 -2.57
CA ARG A 38 21.43 -4.72 -3.27
C ARG A 38 20.17 -5.04 -2.46
N ASP A 39 20.34 -5.34 -1.18
CA ASP A 39 19.21 -5.68 -0.30
C ASP A 39 18.26 -4.49 -0.10
N THR A 40 18.81 -3.27 0.00
CA THR A 40 18.03 -2.03 0.10
C THR A 40 17.19 -1.79 -1.16
N ILE A 41 17.75 -2.04 -2.36
CA ILE A 41 17.01 -1.94 -3.62
C ILE A 41 15.87 -2.98 -3.67
N ILE A 42 16.13 -4.21 -3.25
CA ILE A 42 15.11 -5.27 -3.21
C ILE A 42 13.95 -4.85 -2.29
N VAL A 43 14.25 -4.31 -1.11
CA VAL A 43 13.23 -3.84 -0.17
C VAL A 43 12.47 -2.64 -0.72
N PHE A 44 13.13 -1.72 -1.42
CA PHE A 44 12.46 -0.61 -2.08
C PHE A 44 11.43 -1.09 -3.08
N ILE A 45 11.85 -1.98 -4.01
CA ILE A 45 10.98 -2.53 -5.04
C ILE A 45 9.82 -3.30 -4.40
N SER A 46 10.11 -4.14 -3.39
CA SER A 46 9.08 -4.88 -2.66
C SER A 46 8.05 -3.96 -2.00
N SER A 47 8.49 -2.90 -1.32
CA SER A 47 7.59 -1.94 -0.67
C SER A 47 6.75 -1.16 -1.69
N MET A 48 7.33 -0.80 -2.84
CA MET A 48 6.65 -0.11 -3.92
C MET A 48 5.56 -0.99 -4.53
N SER A 49 5.89 -2.26 -4.81
CA SER A 49 4.94 -3.25 -5.34
C SER A 49 3.81 -3.53 -4.34
N ALA A 50 4.12 -3.76 -3.07
CA ALA A 50 3.13 -4.01 -2.03
C ALA A 50 2.17 -2.83 -1.86
N SER A 51 2.70 -1.60 -1.85
CA SER A 51 1.88 -0.39 -1.75
C SER A 51 1.01 -0.17 -2.98
N PHE A 52 1.53 -0.45 -4.18
CA PHE A 52 0.76 -0.38 -5.42
C PHE A 52 -0.42 -1.36 -5.42
N ILE A 53 -0.16 -2.60 -5.02
CA ILE A 53 -1.19 -3.65 -4.86
C ILE A 53 -2.23 -3.22 -3.84
N TYR A 54 -1.80 -2.72 -2.68
CA TYR A 54 -2.71 -2.25 -1.65
C TYR A 54 -3.65 -1.16 -2.17
N PHE A 55 -3.14 -0.12 -2.84
CA PHE A 55 -4.00 0.94 -3.37
C PHE A 55 -4.98 0.46 -4.45
N HIS A 56 -4.55 -0.44 -5.33
CA HIS A 56 -5.44 -1.00 -6.36
C HIS A 56 -6.51 -1.93 -5.77
N PHE A 57 -6.18 -2.68 -4.73
CA PHE A 57 -7.07 -3.66 -4.13
C PHE A 57 -7.88 -3.10 -2.95
N ASN A 58 -7.54 -1.93 -2.41
CA ASN A 58 -8.21 -1.34 -1.24
C ASN A 58 -9.72 -1.15 -1.48
N LYS A 59 -10.14 -0.77 -2.69
CA LYS A 59 -11.57 -0.65 -3.01
C LYS A 59 -12.25 -2.02 -3.07
N ASN A 60 -11.66 -2.96 -3.81
CA ASN A 60 -12.21 -4.31 -3.97
C ASN A 60 -12.29 -5.08 -2.65
N ILE A 61 -11.30 -4.90 -1.77
CA ILE A 61 -11.27 -5.58 -0.46
C ILE A 61 -12.33 -5.00 0.48
N ASN A 62 -12.48 -3.66 0.53
CA ASN A 62 -13.54 -3.04 1.33
C ASN A 62 -14.94 -3.40 0.81
N ASP A 63 -15.13 -3.43 -0.51
CA ASP A 63 -16.40 -3.86 -1.10
C ASP A 63 -16.71 -5.34 -0.78
N PHE A 64 -15.73 -6.23 -0.84
CA PHE A 64 -15.87 -7.62 -0.40
C PHE A 64 -16.23 -7.74 1.08
N PHE A 65 -15.52 -7.02 1.96
CA PHE A 65 -15.78 -7.02 3.40
C PHE A 65 -17.16 -6.44 3.75
N ASN A 66 -17.63 -5.44 3.02
CA ASN A 66 -18.96 -4.86 3.19
C ASN A 66 -20.08 -5.85 2.81
N ILE A 67 -19.88 -6.64 1.74
CA ILE A 67 -20.85 -7.67 1.31
C ILE A 67 -20.98 -8.77 2.38
N ILE A 68 -19.86 -9.28 2.90
CA ILE A 68 -19.89 -10.36 3.91
C ILE A 68 -20.36 -9.89 5.29
N THR A 69 -20.16 -8.61 5.63
CA THR A 69 -20.57 -8.04 6.93
C THR A 69 -22.01 -7.51 6.90
N ALA A 70 -22.67 -7.57 5.75
CA ALA A 70 -24.03 -7.07 5.53
C ALA A 70 -24.24 -5.63 6.03
N THR A 71 -23.20 -4.78 5.95
CA THR A 71 -23.30 -3.34 6.22
C THR A 71 -23.69 -2.68 4.90
N PRO A 72 -24.93 -2.22 4.71
CA PRO A 72 -25.39 -1.73 3.42
C PRO A 72 -24.91 -0.28 3.22
N THR A 73 -23.63 -0.07 2.96
CA THR A 73 -23.17 1.21 2.43
C THR A 73 -23.36 1.17 0.92
N LEU A 74 -24.55 1.56 0.46
CA LEU A 74 -24.81 1.89 -0.95
C LEU A 74 -23.70 2.84 -1.40
N SER A 75 -22.92 2.42 -2.38
CA SER A 75 -21.88 3.22 -3.00
C SER A 75 -22.51 4.49 -3.59
N THR A 76 -22.45 5.60 -2.83
CA THR A 76 -22.99 6.93 -3.16
C THR A 76 -22.35 7.57 -4.41
N SER A 77 -21.58 6.80 -5.18
CA SER A 77 -20.95 7.22 -6.44
C SER A 77 -21.59 6.59 -7.68
N ALA A 78 -22.61 5.74 -7.53
CA ALA A 78 -23.52 5.47 -8.63
C ALA A 78 -24.62 6.54 -8.54
N ASN A 79 -24.50 7.57 -9.38
CA ASN A 79 -25.60 8.46 -9.72
C ASN A 79 -26.70 7.59 -10.36
N THR A 80 -27.48 6.89 -9.54
CA THR A 80 -28.67 6.17 -9.99
C THR A 80 -29.67 7.24 -10.36
N PRO A 81 -29.95 7.49 -11.66
CA PRO A 81 -30.98 8.44 -12.01
C PRO A 81 -32.28 7.90 -11.42
N VAL A 82 -32.80 8.57 -10.39
CA VAL A 82 -34.17 8.33 -9.98
C VAL A 82 -35.00 8.93 -11.10
N PHE A 83 -35.64 8.06 -11.87
CA PHE A 83 -36.60 8.46 -12.89
C PHE A 83 -37.81 9.09 -12.19
N THR A 84 -37.70 10.36 -11.79
CA THR A 84 -38.77 11.16 -11.21
C THR A 84 -39.54 11.96 -12.25
N ASP A 85 -39.33 11.71 -13.55
CA ASP A 85 -40.13 12.38 -14.56
C ASP A 85 -41.59 11.95 -14.42
N GLU A 86 -42.45 12.95 -14.30
CA GLU A 86 -43.89 12.83 -14.21
C GLU A 86 -44.39 12.07 -15.45
N PRO A 87 -45.19 10.99 -15.30
CA PRO A 87 -45.66 10.23 -16.45
C PRO A 87 -46.51 11.15 -17.32
N GLY A 88 -45.98 11.55 -18.46
CA GLY A 88 -46.76 12.25 -19.50
C GLY A 88 -47.87 11.33 -19.96
N PHE A 89 -49.08 11.57 -19.46
CA PHE A 89 -50.32 11.10 -20.06
C PHE A 89 -50.69 11.98 -21.25
#